data_AF-A0A640P6Y5-F1
#
_entry.id   AF-A0A640P6Y5-F1
#
_cell.length_a   1.000
_cell.length_b   1.000
_cell.length_c   1.000
_cell.angle_alpha   90.00
_cell.angle_beta   90.00
_cell.angle_gamma   90.00
#
_symmetry.space_group_name_H-M   'P 1'
#
loop_
_entity.id
_entity.type
_entity.pdbx_description
1 polymer ?
#
loop_
_entity_poly.entity_id
_entity_poly.type
_entity_poly.pdbx_seq_one_letter_code
_entity_poly.pdbx_strand_id
1 'polypeptide(L)'
;MDKESEKEAPIQKDTKNIKSDTRLMNLLRQAVEAVEDDEGWAMLGPIGTHISNHASFDQRNYGFKKLSDLFQAIDLFEMKKTNGSVLWVRDKKKAKQIGKLK
;
A
#
# COMPACT_ATOMS: atom_id res chain seq x y z
N MET A 1 1.28 -25.18 16.23
CA MET A 1 2.21 -24.07 16.51
C MET A 1 1.81 -22.90 15.63
N ASP A 2 1.09 -21.99 16.30
CA ASP A 2 1.08 -20.53 16.08
C ASP A 2 0.34 -20.00 14.84
N LYS A 3 -0.97 -20.15 14.99
CA LYS A 3 -2.03 -19.45 14.27
C LYS A 3 -2.13 -18.03 14.83
N GLU A 4 -1.32 -17.10 14.34
CA GLU A 4 -1.42 -15.68 14.71
C GLU A 4 -1.47 -14.80 13.43
N SER A 5 -2.63 -14.87 12.78
CA SER A 5 -3.07 -13.81 11.86
C SER A 5 -3.84 -12.79 12.70
N GLU A 6 -3.11 -12.09 13.57
CA GLU A 6 -3.64 -10.89 14.20
C GLU A 6 -3.78 -9.81 13.12
N LYS A 7 -5.04 -9.64 12.70
CA LYS A 7 -5.53 -8.47 12.01
C LYS A 7 -5.43 -7.27 12.97
N GLU A 8 -4.24 -6.71 13.14
CA GLU A 8 -4.08 -5.39 13.76
C GLU A 8 -4.44 -4.31 12.72
N ALA A 9 -5.74 -4.08 12.54
CA ALA A 9 -6.22 -2.70 12.36
C ALA A 9 -6.80 -2.32 13.74
N PRO A 10 -6.66 -1.09 14.28
CA PRO A 10 -6.57 0.19 13.57
C PRO A 10 -5.74 1.31 14.26
N ILE A 11 -5.01 2.16 13.51
CA ILE A 11 -4.60 3.49 14.03
C ILE A 11 -5.33 4.61 13.28
N GLN A 12 -6.54 4.90 13.75
CA GLN A 12 -7.39 6.02 13.32
C GLN A 12 -6.92 7.38 13.88
N LYS A 13 -5.66 7.74 13.72
CA LYS A 13 -5.18 9.09 14.11
C LYS A 13 -4.74 9.82 12.85
N ASP A 14 -5.61 10.72 12.39
CA ASP A 14 -5.37 11.70 11.32
C ASP A 14 -5.23 11.19 9.88
N THR A 15 -6.13 10.31 9.43
CA THR A 15 -6.26 9.98 7.99
C THR A 15 -6.80 11.11 7.12
N LYS A 16 -7.29 12.20 7.72
CA LYS A 16 -7.97 13.32 7.03
C LYS A 16 -7.09 14.08 6.04
N ASN A 17 -5.77 14.11 6.24
CA ASN A 17 -4.87 14.88 5.36
C ASN A 17 -4.25 14.01 4.25
N ILE A 18 -3.91 12.76 4.57
CA ILE A 18 -3.20 11.83 3.67
C ILE A 18 -4.04 11.54 2.42
N LYS A 19 -5.36 11.35 2.59
CA LYS A 19 -6.28 11.07 1.48
C LYS A 19 -6.43 12.24 0.50
N SER A 20 -6.18 13.46 0.97
CA SER A 20 -6.24 14.69 0.19
C SER A 20 -4.90 15.02 -0.48
N ASP A 21 -3.81 14.41 -0.03
CA ASP A 21 -2.50 14.60 -0.63
C ASP A 21 -2.39 13.86 -1.97
N THR A 22 -2.68 14.59 -3.04
CA THR A 22 -2.66 14.05 -4.41
C THR A 22 -1.24 13.66 -4.83
N ARG A 23 -0.20 14.32 -4.30
CA ARG A 23 1.20 13.98 -4.62
C ARG A 23 1.56 12.64 -4.01
N LEU A 24 1.24 12.44 -2.73
CA LEU A 24 1.43 11.16 -2.07
C LEU A 24 0.64 10.05 -2.78
N MET A 25 -0.63 10.29 -3.09
CA MET A 25 -1.46 9.30 -3.78
C MET A 25 -0.90 8.92 -5.14
N ASN A 26 -0.43 9.89 -5.93
CA ASN A 26 0.19 9.61 -7.22
C ASN A 26 1.52 8.88 -7.07
N LEU A 27 2.30 9.18 -6.04
CA LEU A 27 3.56 8.48 -5.75
C LEU A 27 3.30 7.01 -5.41
N LEU A 28 2.36 6.75 -4.49
CA LEU A 28 2.02 5.38 -4.08
C LEU A 28 1.49 4.57 -5.27
N ARG A 29 0.62 5.16 -6.11
CA ARG A 29 0.12 4.50 -7.32
C ARG A 29 1.24 4.20 -8.31
N GLN A 30 2.13 5.15 -8.58
CA GLN A 30 3.26 4.94 -9.48
C GLN A 30 4.19 3.84 -8.96
N ALA A 31 4.46 3.82 -7.67
CA ALA A 31 5.31 2.79 -7.08
C ALA A 31 4.67 1.40 -7.14
N VAL A 32 3.36 1.31 -6.90
CA VAL A 32 2.60 0.06 -7.07
C VAL A 32 2.64 -0.35 -8.54
N GLU A 33 2.35 0.55 -9.48
CA GLU A 33 2.35 0.27 -10.91
C GLU A 33 3.73 -0.13 -11.46
N ALA A 34 4.81 0.40 -10.89
CA ALA A 34 6.16 0.05 -11.30
C ALA A 34 6.59 -1.35 -10.88
N VAL A 35 5.93 -1.95 -9.88
CA VAL A 35 6.33 -3.24 -9.29
C VAL A 35 5.17 -4.23 -9.17
N GLU A 36 4.02 -3.94 -9.79
CA GLU A 36 2.89 -4.86 -9.85
C GLU A 36 3.10 -5.93 -10.92
N ASP A 37 2.59 -7.12 -10.63
CA ASP A 37 2.51 -8.24 -11.56
C ASP A 37 1.29 -8.12 -12.50
N ASP A 38 1.17 -9.04 -13.47
CA ASP A 38 0.04 -9.13 -14.43
C ASP A 38 -1.35 -9.20 -13.76
N GLU A 39 -1.43 -9.68 -12.52
CA GLU A 39 -2.67 -9.73 -11.74
C GLU A 39 -3.00 -8.40 -11.02
N GLY A 40 -2.13 -7.39 -11.15
CA GLY A 40 -2.20 -6.08 -10.49
C GLY A 40 -1.80 -6.12 -9.01
N TRP A 41 -1.09 -7.15 -8.56
CA TRP A 41 -0.58 -7.25 -7.19
C TRP A 41 0.88 -6.85 -7.16
N ALA A 42 1.28 -6.06 -6.18
CA ALA A 42 2.63 -5.56 -6.01
C ALA A 42 3.16 -5.88 -4.62
N MET A 43 4.42 -6.30 -4.49
CA MET A 43 5.02 -6.59 -3.20
C MET A 43 5.39 -5.30 -2.44
N LEU A 44 5.05 -5.21 -1.14
CA LEU A 44 5.31 -4.03 -0.31
C LEU A 44 6.81 -3.71 -0.19
N GLY A 45 7.68 -4.72 -0.18
CA GLY A 45 9.14 -4.52 -0.13
C GLY A 45 9.64 -3.68 -1.32
N PRO A 46 9.49 -4.17 -2.56
CA PRO A 46 9.80 -3.42 -3.77
C PRO A 46 9.12 -2.04 -3.85
N ILE A 47 7.85 -1.93 -3.45
CA ILE A 47 7.15 -0.64 -3.40
C ILE A 47 7.91 0.35 -2.50
N GLY A 48 8.27 -0.08 -1.28
CA GLY A 48 8.99 0.77 -0.33
C GLY A 48 10.34 1.21 -0.88
N THR A 49 11.10 0.29 -1.48
CA THR A 49 12.38 0.62 -2.13
C THR A 49 12.20 1.61 -3.28
N HIS A 50 11.17 1.42 -4.12
CA HIS A 50 10.87 2.31 -5.24
C HIS A 50 10.50 3.72 -4.74
N ILE A 51 9.65 3.82 -3.73
CA ILE A 51 9.25 5.09 -3.12
C ILE A 51 10.46 5.82 -2.54
N SER A 52 11.30 5.12 -1.76
CA SER A 52 12.50 5.71 -1.15
C SER A 52 13.53 6.17 -2.18
N ASN A 53 13.62 5.50 -3.34
CA ASN A 53 14.54 5.89 -4.42
C ASN A 53 14.00 7.04 -5.26
N HIS A 54 12.68 7.11 -5.50
CA HIS A 54 12.06 8.09 -6.39
C HIS A 54 11.60 9.37 -5.68
N ALA A 55 11.40 9.32 -4.37
CA ALA A 55 10.98 10.46 -3.58
C ALA A 55 11.63 10.45 -2.20
N SER A 56 11.90 11.65 -1.68
CA SER A 56 12.19 11.88 -0.25
C SER A 56 10.91 11.73 0.58
N PHE A 57 10.23 10.59 0.45
CA PHE A 57 9.02 10.28 1.17
C PHE A 57 9.37 9.78 2.57
N ASP A 58 8.87 10.49 3.59
CA ASP A 58 8.98 10.07 4.97
C ASP A 58 7.60 9.82 5.58
N GLN A 59 7.30 8.55 5.83
CA GLN A 59 6.08 8.08 6.49
C GLN A 59 5.86 8.70 7.88
N ARG A 60 6.92 9.18 8.55
CA ARG A 60 6.84 9.84 9.86
C ARG A 60 6.15 11.20 9.78
N ASN A 61 6.28 11.90 8.65
CA ASN A 61 5.57 13.17 8.40
C ASN A 61 4.04 12.98 8.40
N TYR A 62 3.58 11.75 8.17
CA TYR A 62 2.17 11.38 8.15
C TYR A 62 1.72 10.65 9.42
N GLY A 63 2.60 10.48 10.41
CA GLY A 63 2.29 9.80 11.67
C GLY A 63 2.35 8.27 11.62
N PHE A 64 2.91 7.68 10.56
CA PHE A 64 3.01 6.22 10.42
C PHE A 64 4.42 5.71 10.76
N LYS A 65 4.45 4.61 11.53
CA LYS A 65 5.70 3.91 11.88
C LYS A 65 6.15 2.92 10.79
N LYS A 66 5.23 2.45 9.96
CA LYS A 66 5.47 1.45 8.92
C LYS A 66 4.72 1.82 7.65
N LEU A 67 5.32 1.49 6.50
CA LEU A 67 4.71 1.70 5.19
C LEU A 67 3.43 0.87 5.05
N SER A 68 3.43 -0.33 5.65
CA SER A 68 2.23 -1.17 5.74
C SER A 68 1.06 -0.43 6.39
N ASP A 69 1.29 0.29 7.49
CA ASP A 69 0.22 1.01 8.20
C ASP A 69 -0.32 2.17 7.36
N LEU A 70 0.56 2.85 6.61
CA LEU A 70 0.17 3.89 5.67
C LEU A 70 -0.77 3.34 4.59
N PHE A 71 -0.39 2.25 3.93
CA PHE A 71 -1.24 1.61 2.92
C PHE A 71 -2.56 1.09 3.52
N GLN A 72 -2.53 0.59 4.75
CA GLN A 72 -3.72 0.13 5.48
C GLN A 72 -4.68 1.27 5.80
N ALA A 73 -4.16 2.47 6.08
CA ALA A 73 -4.95 3.67 6.33
C ALA A 73 -5.59 4.25 5.05
N ILE A 74 -5.16 3.81 3.87
CA ILE A 74 -5.66 4.27 2.58
C ILE A 74 -6.64 3.24 2.01
N ASP A 75 -7.93 3.54 2.11
CA ASP A 75 -9.02 2.68 1.60
C ASP A 75 -8.98 2.37 0.09
N LEU A 76 -8.17 3.11 -0.68
CA LEU A 76 -7.99 2.93 -2.12
C LEU A 76 -7.14 1.69 -2.46
N PHE A 77 -6.27 1.28 -1.54
CA PHE A 77 -5.40 0.13 -1.73
C PHE A 77 -5.95 -1.08 -0.97
N GLU A 78 -5.72 -2.24 -1.53
CA GLU A 78 -6.00 -3.53 -0.94
C GLU A 78 -4.68 -4.17 -0.52
N MET A 79 -4.59 -4.63 0.72
CA MET A 79 -3.41 -5.33 1.20
C MET A 79 -3.72 -6.77 1.55
N LYS A 80 -2.75 -7.64 1.26
CA LYS A 80 -2.82 -9.07 1.52
C LYS A 80 -1.48 -9.55 2.09
N LYS A 81 -1.53 -10.33 3.16
CA LYS A 81 -0.35 -11.03 3.71
C LYS A 81 -0.38 -12.48 3.24
N THR A 82 0.73 -12.97 2.70
CA THR A 82 0.92 -14.38 2.34
C THR A 82 1.60 -15.14 3.49
N ASN A 83 1.45 -16.47 3.54
CA ASN A 83 1.98 -17.36 4.59
C ASN A 83 3.48 -17.18 4.92
N GLY A 84 4.28 -16.62 4.01
CA GLY A 84 5.72 -16.38 4.20
C GLY A 84 6.11 -14.97 4.66
N SER A 85 5.21 -14.20 5.28
CA SER A 85 5.45 -12.80 5.71
C SER A 85 5.57 -11.77 4.59
N VAL A 86 5.35 -12.16 3.33
CA VAL A 86 5.29 -11.22 2.21
C VAL A 86 3.97 -10.47 2.25
N LEU A 87 4.06 -9.14 2.26
CA LEU A 87 2.93 -8.24 2.12
C LEU A 87 2.79 -7.83 0.66
N TRP A 88 1.56 -7.93 0.17
CA TRP A 88 1.14 -7.57 -1.16
C TRP A 88 0.16 -6.42 -1.08
N VAL A 89 0.23 -5.51 -2.04
CA VAL A 89 -0.59 -4.31 -2.17
C VAL A 89 -1.14 -4.28 -3.58
N ARG A 90 -2.39 -3.85 -3.74
CA ARG A 90 -3.03 -3.66 -5.03
C ARG A 90 -3.90 -2.43 -5.01
N ASP A 91 -3.95 -1.69 -6.11
CA ASP A 91 -4.90 -0.60 -6.27
C ASP A 91 -6.31 -1.14 -6.60
N LYS A 92 -7.32 -0.82 -5.78
CA LYS A 92 -8.69 -1.30 -5.97
C LYS A 92 -9.32 -0.76 -7.25
N LYS A 93 -9.01 0.48 -7.63
CA LYS A 93 -9.53 1.10 -8.86
C LYS A 93 -8.96 0.37 -10.08
N LYS A 94 -7.67 0.03 -10.04
CA LYS A 94 -6.99 -0.71 -11.10
C LYS A 94 -7.48 -2.17 -11.20
N ALA A 95 -7.66 -2.85 -10.06
CA ALA A 95 -8.25 -4.19 -10.03
C ALA A 95 -9.62 -4.23 -10.72
N LYS A 96 -10.47 -3.22 -10.48
CA LYS A 96 -11.78 -3.08 -11.16
C LYS A 96 -11.65 -2.82 -12.67
N GLN A 97 -10.60 -2.10 -13.09
CA GLN A 97 -10.33 -1.83 -14.49
C GLN A 97 -9.82 -3.08 -15.23
N ILE A 98 -8.91 -3.84 -14.63
CA ILE A 98 -8.39 -5.10 -15.18
C ILE A 98 -9.53 -6.10 -15.39
N GLY A 99 -10.45 -6.24 -14.41
CA GLY A 99 -11.62 -7.10 -14.54
C GLY A 99 -12.66 -6.65 -15.57
N LYS A 100 -12.58 -5.41 -16.07
CA LYS A 100 -13.48 -4.87 -17.12
C LYS A 100 -12.86 -4.98 -18.53
N LEU A 101 -11.54 -5.10 -18.62
CA LEU A 101 -10.82 -5.29 -19.89
C LEU A 101 -10.66 -6.76 -20.28
N LYS A 102 -10.95 -7.69 -19.37
CA LYS A 102 -11.01 -9.13 -19.62
C LYS A 102 -12.41 -9.53 -20.09
#